data_AF-A0A239PRE3-F1
#
_entry.id   AF-A0A239PRE3-F1
#
_cell.length_a   1.000
_cell.length_b   1.000
_cell.length_c   1.000
_cell.angle_alpha   90.00
_cell.angle_beta   90.00
_cell.angle_gamma   90.00
#
_symmetry.space_group_name_H-M   'P 1'
#
loop_
_entity.id
_entity.type
_entity.pdbx_description
1 polymer ?
#
loop_
_entity_poly.entity_id
_entity_poly.type
_entity_poly.pdbx_seq_one_letter_code
_entity_poly.pdbx_strand_id
1 'polypeptide(L)'
;MKDLEYIVSLGFSGGDVWQAVALAFFLAMIASRDPGAWRLGLLALFIDRFVWPIAAQAAAGAEIHTIYASIGAFFTTFPENLGVYAVRYLGLTIMIALFLETRRRLHQAGPSRKAKPAAA
;
A
#
# COMPACT_ATOMS: atom_id res chain seq x y z
N MET A 1 17.45 1.40 -20.01
CA MET A 1 16.67 0.18 -19.75
C MET A 1 17.15 -0.54 -18.49
N LYS A 2 18.47 -0.81 -18.33
CA LYS A 2 19.03 -1.43 -17.11
C LYS A 2 18.73 -0.66 -15.82
N ASP A 3 18.77 0.68 -15.85
CA ASP A 3 18.49 1.49 -14.65
C ASP A 3 17.03 1.43 -14.20
N LEU A 4 16.09 1.33 -15.15
CA LEU A 4 14.67 1.20 -14.83
C LEU A 4 14.38 -0.18 -14.23
N GLU A 5 14.95 -1.23 -14.79
CA GLU A 5 14.86 -2.60 -14.27
C GLU A 5 15.48 -2.71 -12.87
N TYR A 6 16.59 -2.03 -12.63
CA TYR A 6 17.21 -1.92 -11.32
C TYR A 6 16.31 -1.19 -10.31
N ILE A 7 15.74 -0.04 -10.67
CA ILE A 7 14.80 0.70 -9.80
C ILE A 7 13.53 -0.11 -9.52
N VAL A 8 13.01 -0.84 -10.51
CA VAL A 8 11.83 -1.71 -10.34
C VAL A 8 12.12 -2.88 -9.42
N SER A 9 13.26 -3.54 -9.59
CA SER A 9 13.66 -4.66 -8.72
C SER A 9 13.96 -4.21 -7.28
N LEU A 10 14.52 -3.01 -7.08
CA LEU A 10 14.64 -2.37 -5.77
C LEU A 10 13.29 -1.97 -5.17
N GLY A 11 12.40 -1.45 -5.99
CA GLY A 11 11.05 -1.04 -5.57
C GLY A 11 10.21 -2.22 -5.09
N PHE A 12 10.40 -3.41 -5.65
CA PHE A 12 9.68 -4.64 -5.32
C PHE A 12 10.65 -5.81 -5.12
N SER A 13 11.51 -5.70 -4.12
CA SER A 13 12.51 -6.71 -3.77
C SER A 13 11.92 -7.80 -2.85
N GLY A 14 11.86 -9.05 -3.34
CA GLY A 14 11.63 -10.24 -2.50
C GLY A 14 10.45 -10.17 -1.52
N GLY A 15 10.75 -10.19 -0.21
CA GLY A 15 9.75 -10.19 0.88
C GLY A 15 8.87 -8.94 0.94
N ASP A 16 9.32 -7.83 0.36
CA ASP A 16 8.55 -6.57 0.30
C ASP A 16 7.28 -6.69 -0.56
N VAL A 17 7.27 -7.63 -1.52
CA VAL A 17 6.12 -7.81 -2.42
C VAL A 17 4.91 -8.31 -1.68
N TRP A 18 5.07 -9.32 -0.82
CA TRP A 18 3.96 -9.87 -0.04
C TRP A 18 3.38 -8.85 0.94
N GLN A 19 4.24 -8.06 1.56
CA GLN A 19 3.82 -6.95 2.41
C GLN A 19 3.03 -5.91 1.62
N ALA A 20 3.54 -5.50 0.44
CA ALA A 20 2.86 -4.54 -0.43
C ALA A 20 1.48 -5.05 -0.89
N VAL A 21 1.38 -6.34 -1.25
CA VAL A 21 0.12 -7.00 -1.61
C VAL A 21 -0.86 -7.00 -0.44
N ALA A 22 -0.41 -7.42 0.75
CA ALA A 22 -1.25 -7.43 1.95
C ALA A 22 -1.75 -6.03 2.29
N LEU A 23 -0.86 -5.03 2.29
CA LEU A 23 -1.21 -3.65 2.56
C LEU A 23 -2.21 -3.10 1.55
N ALA A 24 -1.98 -3.33 0.27
CA ALA A 24 -2.90 -2.93 -0.80
C ALA A 24 -4.28 -3.60 -0.65
N PHE A 25 -4.31 -4.88 -0.31
CA PHE A 25 -5.54 -5.63 -0.07
C PHE A 25 -6.32 -5.04 1.11
N PHE A 26 -5.70 -4.93 2.29
CA PHE A 26 -6.39 -4.42 3.48
C PHE A 26 -6.87 -2.98 3.31
N LEU A 27 -6.06 -2.11 2.71
CA LEU A 27 -6.49 -0.74 2.42
C LEU A 27 -7.68 -0.70 1.46
N ALA A 28 -7.66 -1.47 0.38
CA ALA A 28 -8.79 -1.52 -0.56
C ALA A 28 -10.08 -2.08 0.05
N MET A 29 -9.97 -3.02 1.00
CA MET A 29 -11.11 -3.63 1.66
C MET A 29 -11.73 -2.73 2.74
N ILE A 30 -10.89 -2.03 3.51
CA ILE A 30 -11.33 -1.14 4.60
C ILE A 30 -11.82 0.21 4.06
N ALA A 31 -11.29 0.66 2.92
CA ALA A 31 -11.63 1.97 2.40
C ALA A 31 -13.12 2.13 2.09
N SER A 32 -13.61 3.36 2.24
CA SER A 32 -15.00 3.77 2.01
C SER A 32 -15.45 3.51 0.57
N ARG A 33 -16.71 3.78 0.24
CA ARG A 33 -17.32 3.37 -1.05
C ARG A 33 -16.67 4.02 -2.29
N ASP A 34 -16.06 5.19 -2.13
CA ASP A 34 -15.35 5.90 -3.21
C ASP A 34 -14.00 6.51 -2.77
N PRO A 35 -12.98 5.68 -2.52
CA PRO A 35 -11.66 6.15 -2.19
C PRO A 35 -10.83 6.20 -3.48
N GLY A 36 -10.31 7.37 -3.83
CA GLY A 36 -9.40 7.49 -4.97
C GLY A 36 -8.16 6.59 -4.77
N ALA A 37 -7.92 5.66 -5.71
CA ALA A 37 -6.82 4.70 -5.62
C ALA A 37 -5.46 5.37 -5.42
N TRP A 38 -5.25 6.55 -6.03
CA TRP A 38 -4.06 7.38 -5.84
C TRP A 38 -3.87 7.85 -4.39
N ARG A 39 -4.95 8.29 -3.72
CA ARG A 39 -4.88 8.71 -2.31
C ARG A 39 -4.54 7.54 -1.40
N LEU A 40 -5.17 6.39 -1.64
CA LEU A 40 -4.86 5.16 -0.92
C LEU A 40 -3.44 4.66 -1.20
N GLY A 41 -2.96 4.79 -2.44
CA GLY A 41 -1.58 4.46 -2.80
C GLY A 41 -0.56 5.32 -2.06
N LEU A 42 -0.87 6.60 -1.83
CA LEU A 42 0.00 7.53 -1.10
C LEU A 42 0.04 7.15 0.39
N LEU A 43 -1.13 6.84 0.96
CA LEU A 43 -1.23 6.32 2.32
C LEU A 43 -0.49 4.98 2.47
N ALA A 44 -0.64 4.08 1.50
CA ALA A 44 0.06 2.80 1.48
C ALA A 44 1.57 3.01 1.45
N LEU A 45 2.06 3.90 0.59
CA LEU A 45 3.48 4.23 0.50
C LEU A 45 4.00 4.79 1.83
N PHE A 46 3.25 5.68 2.47
CA PHE A 46 3.62 6.24 3.77
C PHE A 46 3.69 5.15 4.85
N ILE A 47 2.70 4.26 4.91
CA ILE A 47 2.72 3.15 5.86
C ILE A 47 3.91 2.23 5.61
N ASP A 48 4.14 1.87 4.35
CA ASP A 48 5.19 0.93 3.94
C ASP A 48 6.62 1.48 4.18
N ARG A 49 6.85 2.76 3.88
CA ARG A 49 8.19 3.37 3.94
C ARG A 49 8.52 4.02 5.27
N PHE A 50 7.51 4.44 6.05
CA PHE A 50 7.73 5.21 7.28
C PHE A 50 7.20 4.49 8.50
N VAL A 51 5.91 4.12 8.51
CA VAL A 51 5.29 3.54 9.71
C VAL A 51 5.84 2.16 10.02
N TRP A 52 5.97 1.30 9.01
CA TRP A 52 6.41 -0.08 9.21
C TRP A 52 7.84 -0.20 9.72
N PRO A 53 8.85 0.49 9.15
CA PRO A 53 10.21 0.45 9.69
C PRO A 53 10.29 0.94 11.13
N ILE A 54 9.61 2.04 11.48
CA ILE A 54 9.59 2.59 12.84
C ILE A 54 8.93 1.60 13.81
N ALA A 55 7.79 1.02 13.42
CA ALA A 55 7.09 0.03 14.22
C ALA A 55 7.95 -1.24 14.43
N ALA A 56 8.67 -1.70 13.40
CA ALA A 56 9.57 -2.83 13.50
C ALA A 56 10.76 -2.56 14.45
N GLN A 57 11.34 -1.36 14.39
CA GLN A 57 12.40 -0.94 15.33
C GLN A 57 11.89 -0.88 16.77
N ALA A 58 10.72 -0.28 16.98
CA ALA A 58 10.10 -0.23 18.30
C ALA A 58 9.78 -1.63 18.83
N ALA A 59 9.24 -2.52 17.99
CA ALA A 59 8.95 -3.91 18.36
C ALA A 59 10.22 -4.73 18.66
N ALA A 60 11.33 -4.40 18.01
CA ALA A 60 12.65 -4.99 18.28
C ALA A 60 13.30 -4.44 19.56
N GLY A 61 12.64 -3.52 20.28
CA GLY A 61 13.17 -2.91 21.50
C GLY A 61 14.27 -1.89 21.24
N ALA A 62 14.32 -1.28 20.04
CA ALA A 62 15.30 -0.25 19.73
C ALA A 62 15.12 0.96 20.64
N GLU A 63 16.24 1.54 21.08
CA GLU A 63 16.23 2.76 21.87
C GLU A 63 15.63 3.93 21.09
N ILE A 64 15.02 4.86 21.82
CA ILE A 64 14.34 6.01 21.22
C ILE A 64 15.29 6.88 20.38
N HIS A 65 16.56 6.99 20.79
CA HIS A 65 17.59 7.69 20.03
C HIS A 65 17.86 7.05 18.67
N THR A 66 17.84 5.72 18.60
CA THR A 66 17.99 4.96 17.36
C THR A 66 16.81 5.19 16.42
N ILE A 67 15.58 5.21 16.97
CA ILE A 67 14.38 5.51 16.18
C ILE A 67 14.45 6.94 15.60
N TYR A 68 14.85 7.93 16.40
CA TYR A 68 15.04 9.30 15.91
C TYR A 68 16.14 9.40 14.86
N ALA A 69 17.26 8.70 15.03
CA ALA A 69 18.33 8.67 14.04
C ALA A 69 17.85 8.06 12.72
N SER A 70 17.05 6.99 12.76
CA SER A 70 16.47 6.38 11.56
C SER A 70 15.46 7.29 10.86
N ILE A 71 14.63 8.03 11.62
CA ILE A 71 13.75 9.07 11.05
C ILE A 71 14.59 10.15 10.36
N GLY A 72 15.67 10.62 10.99
CA GLY A 72 16.58 11.59 10.40
C GLY A 72 17.21 11.08 9.10
N ALA A 73 17.73 9.85 9.11
CA ALA A 73 18.33 9.20 7.95
C ALA A 73 17.34 9.01 6.79
N PHE A 74 16.07 8.77 7.10
CA PHE A 74 15.02 8.68 6.08
C PHE A 74 14.88 9.99 5.29
N PHE A 75 14.86 11.14 5.97
CA PHE A 75 14.71 12.43 5.29
C PHE A 75 15.97 12.86 4.54
N THR A 76 17.16 12.52 5.02
CA THR A 76 18.41 12.86 4.31
C THR A 76 18.56 12.06 3.02
N THR A 77 18.16 10.79 3.01
CA THR A 77 18.24 9.90 1.84
C THR A 77 16.99 9.94 0.96
N PHE A 78 15.95 10.69 1.36
CA PHE A 78 14.68 10.76 0.63
C PHE A 78 14.83 11.20 -0.85
N PRO A 79 15.61 12.26 -1.18
CA PRO A 79 15.75 12.70 -2.57
C PRO A 79 16.47 11.67 -3.45
N GLU A 80 17.44 10.96 -2.88
CA GLU A 80 18.22 9.94 -3.58
C GLU A 80 17.37 8.72 -3.95
N ASN A 81 16.36 8.43 -3.13
CA ASN A 81 15.46 7.28 -3.30
C ASN A 81 14.13 7.63 -3.99
N LEU A 82 13.97 8.85 -4.50
CA LEU A 82 12.70 9.32 -5.06
C LEU A 82 12.20 8.43 -6.21
N GLY A 83 13.11 7.94 -7.06
CA GLY A 83 12.76 7.04 -8.16
C GLY A 83 12.18 5.71 -7.68
N VAL A 84 12.76 5.14 -6.63
CA VAL A 84 12.25 3.90 -6.00
C VAL A 84 10.88 4.16 -5.39
N TYR A 85 10.68 5.29 -4.71
CA TYR A 85 9.39 5.66 -4.13
C TYR A 85 8.30 5.88 -5.18
N ALA A 86 8.64 6.49 -6.32
CA ALA A 86 7.72 6.67 -7.43
C ALA A 86 7.25 5.33 -8.00
N VAL A 87 8.18 4.39 -8.23
CA VAL A 87 7.83 3.04 -8.73
C VAL A 87 6.99 2.28 -7.69
N ARG A 88 7.38 2.32 -6.42
CA ARG A 88 6.64 1.69 -5.31
C ARG A 88 5.22 2.25 -5.23
N TYR A 89 5.07 3.57 -5.32
CA TYR A 89 3.78 4.25 -5.30
C TYR A 89 2.88 3.81 -6.46
N LEU A 90 3.42 3.76 -7.68
CA LEU A 90 2.68 3.31 -8.85
C LEU A 90 2.23 1.85 -8.68
N GLY A 91 3.12 0.96 -8.25
CA GLY A 91 2.77 -0.44 -8.02
C GLY A 91 1.69 -0.62 -6.95
N LEU A 92 1.81 0.08 -5.81
CA LEU A 92 0.78 0.09 -4.76
C LEU A 92 -0.56 0.62 -5.27
N THR A 93 -0.54 1.71 -6.03
CA THR A 93 -1.74 2.31 -6.61
C THR A 93 -2.44 1.35 -7.57
N ILE A 94 -1.68 0.66 -8.44
CA ILE A 94 -2.20 -0.33 -9.36
C ILE A 94 -2.81 -1.52 -8.59
N MET A 95 -2.10 -2.05 -7.60
CA MET A 95 -2.61 -3.15 -6.77
C MET A 95 -3.91 -2.77 -6.04
N ILE A 96 -3.96 -1.58 -5.45
CA ILE A 96 -5.17 -1.08 -4.78
C ILE A 96 -6.32 -0.93 -5.78
N ALA A 97 -6.06 -0.37 -6.97
CA ALA A 97 -7.08 -0.23 -8.00
C ALA A 97 -7.65 -1.59 -8.43
N LEU A 98 -6.79 -2.61 -8.59
CA LEU A 98 -7.20 -3.97 -8.90
C LEU A 98 -8.08 -4.58 -7.79
N PHE A 99 -7.72 -4.40 -6.53
CA PHE A 99 -8.53 -4.90 -5.41
C PHE A 99 -9.86 -4.14 -5.26
N LEU A 100 -9.87 -2.82 -5.46
CA LEU A 100 -11.10 -2.02 -5.46
C LEU A 100 -12.06 -2.48 -6.57
N GLU A 101 -11.55 -2.72 -7.78
CA GLU A 101 -12.33 -3.22 -8.90
C GLU A 101 -12.86 -4.62 -8.64
N THR A 102 -12.01 -5.51 -8.11
CA THR A 102 -12.41 -6.88 -7.72
C THR A 102 -13.54 -6.85 -6.70
N ARG A 103 -13.41 -6.02 -5.65
CA ARG A 103 -14.44 -5.81 -4.63
C ARG A 103 -15.74 -5.27 -5.24
N ARG A 104 -15.67 -4.28 -6.14
CA ARG A 104 -16.86 -3.73 -6.83
C ARG A 104 -17.59 -4.81 -7.61
N ARG A 105 -16.87 -5.64 -8.37
CA ARG A 105 -17.44 -6.76 -9.13
C ARG A 105 -18.07 -7.80 -8.22
N LEU A 106 -17.42 -8.17 -7.12
CA LEU A 106 -17.97 -9.10 -6.14
C LEU A 106 -19.26 -8.57 -5.50
N HIS A 107 -19.33 -7.27 -5.17
CA HIS A 107 -20.56 -6.68 -4.65
C HIS A 107 -21.67 -6.57 -5.70
N GLN A 108 -21.34 -6.39 -6.98
CA GLN A 108 -22.31 -6.41 -8.08
C GLN A 108 -22.80 -7.82 -8.41
N ALA A 109 -21.95 -8.83 -8.22
CA ALA A 109 -22.28 -10.25 -8.40
C ALA A 109 -22.99 -10.88 -7.18
N GLY A 110 -23.04 -10.18 -6.05
CA GLY A 110 -23.78 -10.60 -4.87
C GLY A 110 -25.29 -10.70 -5.16
N PRO A 111 -26.03 -11.56 -4.44
CA PRO A 111 -27.42 -11.84 -4.76
C PRO A 111 -28.21 -10.54 -4.76
N SER A 112 -28.73 -10.18 -5.94
CA SER A 112 -29.79 -9.19 -6.07
C SER A 112 -30.84 -9.57 -5.04
N ARG A 113 -31.00 -8.75 -3.99
CA ARG A 113 -32.20 -8.78 -3.16
C ARG A 113 -33.34 -8.45 -4.11
N LYS A 114 -33.86 -9.46 -4.81
CA LYS A 114 -35.17 -9.44 -5.43
C LYS A 114 -36.12 -9.11 -4.29
N ALA A 115 -36.50 -7.83 -4.25
CA ALA A 115 -37.50 -7.33 -3.34
C ALA A 115 -38.74 -8.22 -3.47
N LYS A 116 -39.24 -8.63 -2.29
CA LYS A 116 -40.50 -9.31 -1.95
C LYS A 116 -41.34 -9.87 -3.12
N PRO A 117 -41.76 -11.15 -3.09
CA PRO A 117 -42.91 -11.56 -3.87
C PRO A 117 -44.12 -10.75 -3.38
N ALA A 118 -44.84 -10.14 -4.32
CA ALA A 118 -46.14 -9.56 -4.06
C ALA A 118 -47.09 -10.68 -3.62
N ALA A 119 -47.46 -10.69 -2.34
CA ALA A 119 -48.56 -11.49 -1.83
C ALA A 119 -49.06 -10.86 -0.53
N ALA A 120 -50.13 -10.07 -0.63
CA ALA A 120 -51.48 -10.45 -0.19
C ALA A 120 -52.45 -9.34 -0.58
#